data_AF-A0A843KEP8-F1
#
_entry.id   AF-A0A843KEP8-F1
#
_cell.length_a   1.000
_cell.length_b   1.000
_cell.length_c   1.000
_cell.angle_alpha   90.00
_cell.angle_beta   90.00
_cell.angle_gamma   90.00
#
_symmetry.space_group_name_H-M   'P 1'
#
loop_
_entity.id
_entity.type
_entity.pdbx_description
1 polymer ?
#
loop_
_entity_poly.entity_id
_entity_poly.type
_entity_poly.pdbx_seq_one_letter_code
_entity_poly.pdbx_strand_id
1 'polypeptide(L)'
;MRDNPGELRAFFLAMPKGGDIHNHLTGAIYAEDLIDEASAQNLCINLDNYTVSPKYCGSANSEPIKNSYSDSKLYGQIVDAWSMRDDELLDESKSDHFFNTFGVFGGATSNTSSILANLRSNAFRENVSYIEIMTGAGSAAANLGSKTGWDDNFSILYSKLIDNGLPSVSQSLSNYIIDTERNSLSILENKGDPGKNVTVRYIISATRTMSREKVFGQLAAAFDAANRSGLAVGVTLLSPEDNYIARENYSLQMKMVEFLHSVYPRVNIALHAGELTLGLVPTTDLRFHIKEAVEIGQASRIGHGVDIMWEHNSDQVLEEMARNGVAIEIMPVSNKIILGVTGEDHPFPVYFKRGVPIVLASDDAGVLRTDLSEQFVIIASDYPQINYQDFKKFVRNSIEYSFLQGRSIWSSKGDYSKLTPECASCRPGSKQINAKCRAILDSSDKAAMQWKLEGDLAAFEKVYAKGKQDLECNSLSLSYPRAPEPPHILIIPA
;
A
#
# COMPACT_ATOMS: atom_id res chain seq x y z
N MET A 1 17.66 4.89 -21.35
CA MET A 1 17.07 4.67 -20.02
C MET A 1 16.32 3.35 -19.93
N ARG A 2 15.29 3.03 -20.74
CA ARG A 2 14.59 1.73 -20.62
C ARG A 2 15.50 0.51 -20.84
N ASP A 3 16.42 0.60 -21.81
CA ASP A 3 17.37 -0.49 -22.08
C ASP A 3 18.55 -0.52 -21.10
N ASN A 4 18.53 0.29 -20.04
CA ASN A 4 19.55 0.32 -19.00
C ASN A 4 18.88 0.24 -17.61
N PRO A 5 18.73 -0.97 -17.05
CA PRO A 5 18.04 -1.19 -15.77
C PRO A 5 18.61 -0.36 -14.61
N GLY A 6 19.93 -0.15 -14.58
CA GLY A 6 20.58 0.65 -13.54
C GLY A 6 20.19 2.14 -13.61
N GLU A 7 20.16 2.72 -14.81
CA GLU A 7 19.67 4.09 -15.01
C GLU A 7 18.18 4.22 -14.69
N LEU A 8 17.37 3.22 -15.08
CA LEU A 8 15.94 3.21 -14.84
C LEU A 8 15.62 3.14 -13.34
N ARG A 9 16.35 2.30 -12.60
CA ARG A 9 16.24 2.23 -11.14
C ARG A 9 16.66 3.53 -10.48
N ALA A 10 17.77 4.14 -10.89
CA ALA A 10 18.19 5.45 -10.36
C ALA A 10 17.14 6.55 -10.63
N PHE A 11 16.50 6.52 -11.80
CA PHE A 11 15.41 7.44 -12.14
C PHE A 11 14.19 7.26 -11.22
N PHE A 12 13.70 6.04 -11.06
CA PHE A 12 12.51 5.80 -10.23
C PHE A 12 12.78 5.93 -8.74
N LEU A 13 14.00 5.64 -8.27
CA LEU A 13 14.40 5.91 -6.90
C LEU A 13 14.33 7.41 -6.58
N ALA A 14 14.77 8.26 -7.51
CA ALA A 14 14.72 9.71 -7.38
C ALA A 14 13.30 10.31 -7.60
N MET A 15 12.43 9.58 -8.30
CA MET A 15 11.07 10.04 -8.59
C MET A 15 10.21 10.08 -7.32
N PRO A 16 9.50 11.19 -7.04
CA PRO A 16 8.47 11.23 -6.01
C PRO A 16 7.37 10.24 -6.37
N LYS A 17 7.13 9.27 -5.49
CA LYS A 17 6.16 8.19 -5.75
C LYS A 17 4.79 8.45 -5.12
N GLY A 18 4.66 9.49 -4.32
CA GLY A 18 3.41 9.83 -3.62
C GLY A 18 3.21 8.90 -2.44
N GLY A 19 2.33 7.91 -2.61
CA GLY A 19 1.92 6.96 -1.59
C GLY A 19 2.27 5.51 -1.91
N ASP A 20 2.61 4.73 -0.89
CA ASP A 20 2.55 3.26 -0.91
C ASP A 20 1.34 2.80 -0.10
N ILE A 21 0.25 2.41 -0.77
CA ILE A 21 -1.06 2.22 -0.12
C ILE A 21 -1.55 0.77 -0.07
N HIS A 22 -0.66 -0.17 -0.37
CA HIS A 22 -0.81 -1.59 -0.09
C HIS A 22 0.51 -2.10 0.47
N ASN A 23 0.62 -2.10 1.79
CA ASN A 23 1.86 -2.36 2.50
C ASN A 23 1.54 -2.99 3.87
N HIS A 24 2.22 -4.07 4.23
CA HIS A 24 1.94 -4.82 5.47
C HIS A 24 2.99 -4.53 6.54
N LEU A 25 2.54 -4.16 7.73
CA LEU A 25 3.43 -3.69 8.81
C LEU A 25 4.57 -4.66 9.11
N THR A 26 4.30 -5.96 9.15
CA THR A 26 5.27 -6.96 9.59
C THR A 26 6.05 -7.61 8.45
N GLY A 27 5.55 -7.60 7.22
CA GLY A 27 6.29 -8.17 6.09
C GLY A 27 7.03 -7.14 5.24
N ALA A 28 6.81 -5.84 5.43
CA ALA A 28 7.56 -4.80 4.76
C ALA A 28 8.95 -4.50 5.37
N ILE A 29 9.23 -5.00 6.58
CA ILE A 29 10.54 -4.84 7.22
C ILE A 29 11.50 -5.97 6.79
N TYR A 30 12.73 -5.61 6.43
CA TYR A 30 13.71 -6.58 5.98
C TYR A 30 14.14 -7.54 7.10
N ALA A 31 14.49 -8.77 6.72
CA ALA A 31 14.96 -9.80 7.66
C ALA A 31 16.16 -9.33 8.51
N GLU A 32 17.09 -8.56 7.92
CA GLU A 32 18.24 -8.00 8.63
C GLU A 32 17.81 -7.04 9.74
N ASP A 33 16.83 -6.18 9.48
CA ASP A 33 16.27 -5.27 10.48
C ASP A 33 15.47 -6.04 11.54
N LEU A 34 14.81 -7.15 11.18
CA LEU A 34 14.16 -8.05 12.14
C LEU A 34 15.17 -8.75 13.05
N ILE A 35 16.36 -9.11 12.56
CA ILE A 35 17.44 -9.65 13.39
C ILE A 35 17.88 -8.60 14.42
N ASP A 36 17.98 -7.32 14.02
CA ASP A 36 18.27 -6.21 14.92
C ASP A 36 17.18 -6.05 15.99
N GLU A 37 15.89 -6.09 15.62
CA GLU A 37 14.76 -6.02 16.56
C GLU A 37 14.76 -7.19 17.56
N ALA A 38 15.01 -8.40 17.08
CA ALA A 38 15.08 -9.59 17.91
C ALA A 38 16.31 -9.59 18.85
N SER A 39 17.44 -9.07 18.36
CA SER A 39 18.66 -8.89 19.13
C SER A 39 18.45 -7.89 20.27
N ALA A 40 17.81 -6.74 19.99
CA ALA A 40 17.45 -5.74 21.00
C ALA A 40 16.53 -6.29 22.10
N GLN A 41 15.68 -7.25 21.75
CA GLN A 41 14.78 -7.96 22.67
C GLN A 41 15.44 -9.16 23.39
N ASN A 42 16.73 -9.44 23.13
CA ASN A 42 17.46 -10.60 23.65
C ASN A 42 16.77 -11.94 23.34
N LEU A 43 16.20 -12.08 22.14
CA LEU A 43 15.54 -13.31 21.73
C LEU A 43 16.54 -14.39 21.31
N CYS A 44 16.07 -15.63 21.29
CA CYS A 44 16.83 -16.78 20.81
C CYS A 44 16.16 -17.43 19.60
N ILE A 45 17.00 -17.93 18.70
CA ILE A 45 16.62 -18.60 17.46
C ILE A 45 16.73 -20.11 17.66
N ASN A 46 15.72 -20.85 17.22
CA ASN A 46 15.82 -22.30 17.08
C ASN A 46 16.63 -22.64 15.82
N LEU A 47 17.65 -23.51 15.93
CA LEU A 47 18.55 -23.80 14.81
C LEU A 47 18.02 -24.86 13.83
N ASP A 48 16.93 -25.56 14.15
CA ASP A 48 16.30 -26.54 13.25
C ASP A 48 15.36 -25.87 12.25
N ASN A 49 14.63 -24.83 12.68
CA ASN A 49 13.57 -24.21 11.90
C ASN A 49 13.64 -22.68 11.83
N TYR A 50 14.70 -22.08 12.38
CA TYR A 50 14.95 -20.64 12.39
C TYR A 50 13.82 -19.80 13.00
N THR A 51 12.95 -20.39 13.82
CA THR A 51 11.91 -19.64 14.51
C THR A 51 12.52 -18.87 15.68
N VAL A 52 12.21 -17.58 15.80
CA VAL A 52 12.66 -16.75 16.93
C VAL A 52 11.57 -16.63 17.99
N SER A 53 11.93 -16.82 19.26
CA SER A 53 11.01 -16.67 20.39
C SER A 53 11.76 -16.68 21.72
N PRO A 54 11.28 -15.97 22.76
CA PRO A 54 11.82 -16.09 24.11
C PRO A 54 11.83 -17.54 24.62
N LYS A 55 10.89 -18.38 24.18
CA LYS A 55 10.75 -19.77 24.65
C LYS A 55 11.95 -20.66 24.30
N TYR A 56 12.72 -20.29 23.27
CA TYR A 56 13.89 -21.07 22.86
C TYR A 56 15.12 -20.76 23.70
N CYS A 57 15.17 -19.64 24.42
CA CYS A 57 16.34 -19.30 25.23
C CYS A 57 16.60 -20.35 26.31
N GLY A 58 17.79 -20.97 26.25
CA GLY A 58 18.18 -22.07 27.15
C GLY A 58 17.71 -23.46 26.70
N SER A 59 17.08 -23.58 25.53
CA SER A 59 16.74 -24.87 24.92
C SER A 59 17.95 -25.50 24.24
N ALA A 60 17.96 -26.83 24.15
CA ALA A 60 18.89 -27.53 23.28
C ALA A 60 18.69 -27.08 21.82
N ASN A 61 19.78 -26.94 21.07
CA ASN A 61 19.78 -26.52 19.66
C ASN A 61 19.17 -25.13 19.39
N SER A 62 19.53 -24.16 20.24
CA SER A 62 19.16 -22.75 20.09
C SER A 62 20.34 -21.86 20.43
N GLU A 63 20.32 -20.63 19.90
CA GLU A 63 21.34 -19.62 20.16
C GLU A 63 20.67 -18.26 20.40
N PRO A 64 21.22 -17.37 21.25
CA PRO A 64 20.87 -15.96 21.23
C PRO A 64 21.03 -15.41 19.81
N ILE A 65 20.01 -14.74 19.27
CA ILE A 65 20.03 -14.33 17.86
C ILE A 65 21.19 -13.38 17.53
N LYS A 66 21.64 -12.59 18.50
CA LYS A 66 22.82 -11.72 18.40
C LYS A 66 24.11 -12.47 18.06
N ASN A 67 24.19 -13.78 18.30
CA ASN A 67 25.36 -14.57 17.95
C ASN A 67 25.50 -14.71 16.42
N SER A 68 24.41 -14.55 15.66
CA SER A 68 24.45 -14.58 14.18
C SER A 68 25.37 -13.51 13.58
N TYR A 69 25.57 -12.34 14.21
CA TYR A 69 26.49 -11.32 13.68
C TYR A 69 27.95 -11.79 13.61
N SER A 70 28.33 -12.82 14.39
CA SER A 70 29.67 -13.41 14.37
C SER A 70 29.73 -14.74 13.60
N ASP A 71 28.59 -15.23 13.11
CA ASP A 71 28.48 -16.44 12.31
C ASP A 71 27.76 -16.12 10.99
N SER A 72 28.56 -15.84 9.95
CA SER A 72 28.06 -15.48 8.62
C SER A 72 27.15 -16.55 8.01
N LYS A 73 27.36 -17.83 8.36
CA LYS A 73 26.53 -18.92 7.84
C LYS A 73 25.16 -18.88 8.50
N LEU A 74 25.12 -18.80 9.84
CA LEU A 74 23.88 -18.68 10.58
C LEU A 74 23.10 -17.42 10.17
N TYR A 75 23.77 -16.28 10.05
CA TYR A 75 23.14 -15.04 9.59
C TYR A 75 22.50 -15.20 8.21
N GLY A 76 23.24 -15.81 7.27
CA GLY A 76 22.72 -16.14 5.95
C GLY A 76 21.44 -16.97 6.04
N GLN A 77 21.49 -18.10 6.75
CA GLN A 77 20.36 -19.01 6.89
C GLN A 77 19.12 -18.38 7.56
N ILE A 78 19.32 -17.48 8.52
CA ILE A 78 18.19 -16.73 9.13
C ILE A 78 17.54 -15.82 8.09
N VAL A 79 18.34 -15.08 7.30
CA VAL A 79 17.78 -14.21 6.26
C VAL A 79 17.03 -15.02 5.20
N ASP A 80 17.56 -16.16 4.77
CA ASP A 80 16.88 -17.05 3.82
C ASP A 80 15.58 -17.63 4.40
N ALA A 81 15.56 -17.97 5.69
CA ALA A 81 14.35 -18.48 6.34
C ALA A 81 13.28 -17.41 6.59
N TRP A 82 13.66 -16.13 6.61
CA TRP A 82 12.79 -15.00 6.95
C TRP A 82 12.41 -14.14 5.73
N SER A 83 12.83 -14.53 4.53
CA SER A 83 12.58 -13.78 3.30
C SER A 83 12.64 -14.68 2.07
N MET A 84 12.22 -14.14 0.93
CA MET A 84 12.34 -14.79 -0.38
C MET A 84 13.74 -14.66 -0.99
N ARG A 85 14.79 -14.46 -0.16
CA ARG A 85 16.16 -14.49 -0.66
C ARG A 85 16.50 -15.93 -1.06
N ASP A 86 17.08 -16.09 -2.24
CA ASP A 86 17.40 -17.39 -2.82
C ASP A 86 16.16 -18.31 -2.99
N ASP A 87 15.00 -17.72 -3.30
CA ASP A 87 13.72 -18.42 -3.52
C ASP A 87 13.77 -19.53 -4.58
N GLU A 88 14.72 -19.45 -5.53
CA GLU A 88 14.96 -20.50 -6.53
C GLU A 88 15.59 -21.79 -5.95
N LEU A 89 16.07 -21.75 -4.70
CA LEU A 89 16.70 -22.89 -4.02
C LEU A 89 15.76 -23.58 -3.01
N LEU A 90 14.49 -23.14 -2.92
CA LEU A 90 13.52 -23.70 -1.98
C LEU A 90 13.08 -25.11 -2.40
N ASP A 91 13.01 -26.00 -1.41
CA ASP A 91 12.46 -27.36 -1.57
C ASP A 91 10.92 -27.42 -1.39
N GLU A 92 10.28 -26.26 -1.21
CA GLU A 92 8.83 -26.09 -1.02
C GLU A 92 8.25 -25.07 -2.01
N SER A 93 6.91 -24.93 -2.01
CA SER A 93 6.25 -23.90 -2.81
C SER A 93 6.67 -22.50 -2.36
N LYS A 94 6.94 -21.58 -3.30
CA LYS A 94 7.26 -20.18 -2.98
C LYS A 94 6.15 -19.49 -2.17
N SER A 95 4.88 -19.81 -2.47
CA SER A 95 3.73 -19.32 -1.70
C SER A 95 3.72 -19.85 -0.27
N ASP A 96 3.95 -21.16 -0.08
CA ASP A 96 4.00 -21.77 1.26
C ASP A 96 5.15 -21.18 2.08
N HIS A 97 6.33 -21.05 1.48
CA HIS A 97 7.49 -20.42 2.11
C HIS A 97 7.17 -19.00 2.54
N PHE A 98 6.65 -18.17 1.62
CA PHE A 98 6.26 -16.79 1.88
C PHE A 98 5.33 -16.67 3.09
N PHE A 99 4.24 -17.44 3.14
CA PHE A 99 3.30 -17.37 4.26
C PHE A 99 3.86 -17.99 5.55
N ASN A 100 4.78 -18.96 5.46
CA ASN A 100 5.43 -19.56 6.63
C ASN A 100 6.41 -18.58 7.31
N THR A 101 7.06 -17.69 6.55
CA THR A 101 8.03 -16.71 7.11
C THR A 101 7.45 -15.95 8.31
N PHE A 102 6.19 -15.51 8.24
CA PHE A 102 5.51 -14.75 9.30
C PHE A 102 5.43 -15.53 10.64
N GLY A 103 5.29 -16.86 10.59
CA GLY A 103 5.34 -17.70 11.77
C GLY A 103 6.75 -17.85 12.35
N VAL A 104 7.75 -17.89 11.47
CA VAL A 104 9.16 -18.08 11.81
C VAL A 104 9.76 -16.82 12.45
N PHE A 105 9.58 -15.65 11.85
CA PHE A 105 10.09 -14.39 12.39
C PHE A 105 9.14 -13.70 13.39
N GLY A 106 7.90 -14.16 13.54
CA GLY A 106 6.85 -13.44 14.29
C GLY A 106 7.19 -13.10 15.74
N GLY A 107 8.12 -13.81 16.38
CA GLY A 107 8.62 -13.43 17.71
C GLY A 107 9.38 -12.10 17.73
N ALA A 108 9.98 -11.68 16.61
CA ALA A 108 10.69 -10.42 16.46
C ALA A 108 9.76 -9.22 16.27
N THR A 109 8.49 -9.44 15.91
CA THR A 109 7.59 -8.35 15.47
C THR A 109 6.80 -7.66 16.58
N SER A 110 7.18 -7.88 17.84
CA SER A 110 6.43 -7.36 18.99
C SER A 110 6.50 -5.84 19.13
N ASN A 111 7.61 -5.22 18.70
CA ASN A 111 7.84 -3.79 18.78
C ASN A 111 7.42 -3.07 17.48
N THR A 112 6.12 -2.99 17.25
CA THR A 112 5.56 -2.36 16.04
C THR A 112 5.91 -0.89 15.87
N SER A 113 6.21 -0.16 16.96
CA SER A 113 6.67 1.22 16.88
C SER A 113 8.05 1.33 16.24
N SER A 114 8.98 0.43 16.56
CA SER A 114 10.32 0.42 15.96
C SER A 114 10.27 -0.05 14.51
N ILE A 115 9.45 -1.06 14.23
CA ILE A 115 9.18 -1.51 12.86
C ILE A 115 8.65 -0.37 12.00
N LEU A 116 7.59 0.31 12.46
CA LEU A 116 7.04 1.44 11.72
C LEU A 116 8.06 2.58 11.54
N ALA A 117 8.91 2.83 12.54
CA ALA A 117 9.99 3.80 12.40
C ALA A 117 10.96 3.41 11.26
N ASN A 118 11.36 2.14 11.19
CA ASN A 118 12.17 1.62 10.08
C ASN A 118 11.47 1.80 8.72
N LEU A 119 10.19 1.43 8.62
CA LEU A 119 9.41 1.57 7.37
C LEU A 119 9.31 3.03 6.91
N ARG A 120 9.14 3.97 7.84
CA ARG A 120 9.16 5.41 7.53
C ARG A 120 10.51 5.88 6.99
N SER A 121 11.61 5.40 7.56
CA SER A 121 12.96 5.68 7.05
C SER A 121 13.16 5.11 5.64
N ASN A 122 12.68 3.89 5.37
CA ASN A 122 12.70 3.28 4.03
C ASN A 122 11.86 4.08 3.02
N ALA A 123 10.61 4.38 3.34
CA ALA A 123 9.73 5.18 2.50
C ALA A 123 10.35 6.54 2.15
N PHE A 124 10.98 7.22 3.13
CA PHE A 124 11.67 8.48 2.86
C PHE A 124 12.86 8.31 1.89
N ARG A 125 13.68 7.27 2.06
CA ARG A 125 14.80 6.97 1.14
C ARG A 125 14.33 6.71 -0.29
N GLU A 126 13.10 6.23 -0.43
CA GLU A 126 12.45 6.02 -1.72
C GLU A 126 11.63 7.21 -2.22
N ASN A 127 11.71 8.41 -1.64
CA ASN A 127 10.86 9.54 -2.04
C ASN A 127 9.35 9.23 -2.00
N VAL A 128 8.93 8.40 -1.04
CA VAL A 128 7.53 8.14 -0.70
C VAL A 128 7.16 9.05 0.47
N SER A 129 6.08 9.81 0.32
CA SER A 129 5.62 10.79 1.32
C SER A 129 4.45 10.30 2.17
N TYR A 130 3.79 9.23 1.75
CA TYR A 130 2.60 8.69 2.39
C TYR A 130 2.61 7.17 2.36
N ILE A 131 2.21 6.50 3.44
CA ILE A 131 1.98 5.05 3.44
C ILE A 131 0.65 4.70 4.14
N GLU A 132 -0.08 3.74 3.58
CA GLU A 132 -1.19 3.07 4.28
C GLU A 132 -0.73 1.69 4.71
N ILE A 133 -0.57 1.50 6.02
CA ILE A 133 -0.01 0.29 6.59
C ILE A 133 -1.11 -0.63 7.12
N MET A 134 -1.07 -1.90 6.70
CA MET A 134 -2.01 -2.91 7.16
C MET A 134 -1.55 -3.49 8.50
N THR A 135 -2.47 -3.53 9.47
CA THR A 135 -2.24 -4.12 10.80
C THR A 135 -3.44 -4.96 11.22
N GLY A 136 -3.18 -6.09 11.89
CA GLY A 136 -4.24 -7.00 12.31
C GLY A 136 -5.13 -6.45 13.43
N ALA A 137 -6.41 -6.82 13.42
CA ALA A 137 -7.35 -6.57 14.52
C ALA A 137 -6.99 -7.32 15.82
N GLY A 138 -6.08 -8.30 15.73
CA GLY A 138 -5.47 -8.99 16.86
C GLY A 138 -6.32 -10.12 17.45
N SER A 139 -5.73 -10.80 18.44
CA SER A 139 -6.32 -11.98 19.08
C SER A 139 -7.49 -11.65 20.00
N ALA A 140 -7.53 -10.46 20.59
CA ALA A 140 -8.64 -10.03 21.45
C ALA A 140 -9.97 -9.98 20.68
N ALA A 141 -9.96 -9.46 19.45
CA ALA A 141 -11.14 -9.42 18.59
C ALA A 141 -11.56 -10.81 18.10
N ALA A 142 -10.60 -11.67 17.75
CA ALA A 142 -10.88 -13.06 17.41
C ALA A 142 -11.48 -13.84 18.59
N ASN A 143 -10.94 -13.67 19.80
CA ASN A 143 -11.43 -14.30 21.02
C ASN A 143 -12.84 -13.81 21.39
N LEU A 144 -13.13 -12.52 21.17
CA LEU A 144 -14.48 -11.97 21.31
C LEU A 144 -15.47 -12.70 20.39
N GLY A 145 -15.13 -12.83 19.10
CA GLY A 145 -15.93 -13.59 18.13
C GLY A 145 -16.17 -15.04 18.57
N SER A 146 -15.11 -15.72 18.99
CA SER A 146 -15.20 -17.10 19.51
C SER A 146 -16.08 -17.21 20.75
N LYS A 147 -16.02 -16.25 21.67
CA LYS A 147 -16.83 -16.23 22.90
C LYS A 147 -18.30 -15.98 22.60
N THR A 148 -18.59 -15.11 21.64
CA THR A 148 -19.96 -14.77 21.25
C THR A 148 -20.65 -15.92 20.51
N GLY A 149 -19.89 -16.72 19.74
CA GLY A 149 -20.42 -17.81 18.94
C GLY A 149 -21.12 -17.32 17.66
N TRP A 150 -21.38 -18.24 16.74
CA TRP A 150 -21.99 -17.92 15.44
C TRP A 150 -23.51 -17.75 15.54
N ASP A 151 -24.04 -16.81 14.77
CA ASP A 151 -25.47 -16.63 14.51
C ASP A 151 -25.63 -16.23 13.04
N ASP A 152 -26.52 -16.91 12.30
CA ASP A 152 -26.72 -16.64 10.87
C ASP A 152 -27.37 -15.28 10.61
N ASN A 153 -27.95 -14.64 11.64
CA ASN A 153 -28.45 -13.28 11.56
C ASN A 153 -27.37 -12.28 12.03
N PHE A 154 -26.74 -11.59 11.08
CA PHE A 154 -25.66 -10.64 11.38
C PHE A 154 -26.07 -9.51 12.32
N SER A 155 -27.32 -9.03 12.27
CA SER A 155 -27.81 -8.01 13.21
C SER A 155 -27.83 -8.53 14.65
N ILE A 156 -28.25 -9.77 14.85
CA ILE A 156 -28.23 -10.43 16.16
C ILE A 156 -26.77 -10.71 16.58
N LEU A 157 -25.96 -11.25 15.67
CA LEU A 157 -24.54 -11.55 15.94
C LEU A 157 -23.77 -10.29 16.38
N TYR A 158 -23.94 -9.19 15.64
CA TYR A 158 -23.33 -7.91 15.95
C TYR A 158 -23.84 -7.34 17.28
N SER A 159 -25.15 -7.41 17.55
CA SER A 159 -25.70 -6.99 18.85
C SER A 159 -25.07 -7.78 20.01
N LYS A 160 -24.92 -9.10 19.86
CA LYS A 160 -24.23 -9.94 20.85
C LYS A 160 -22.76 -9.57 21.01
N LEU A 161 -22.05 -9.17 19.95
CA LEU A 161 -20.67 -8.70 20.05
C LEU A 161 -20.57 -7.40 20.86
N ILE A 162 -21.49 -6.46 20.62
CA ILE A 162 -21.60 -5.22 21.41
C ILE A 162 -21.77 -5.54 22.89
N ASP A 163 -22.74 -6.40 23.22
CA ASP A 163 -23.02 -6.83 24.61
C ASP A 163 -21.82 -7.56 25.25
N ASN A 164 -21.03 -8.28 24.46
CA ASN A 164 -19.85 -8.99 24.92
C ASN A 164 -18.57 -8.13 25.00
N GLY A 165 -18.64 -6.84 24.64
CA GLY A 165 -17.55 -5.88 24.86
C GLY A 165 -16.81 -5.40 23.61
N LEU A 166 -17.41 -5.51 22.42
CA LEU A 166 -16.83 -4.97 21.17
C LEU A 166 -16.31 -3.53 21.32
N PRO A 167 -17.05 -2.56 21.91
CA PRO A 167 -16.56 -1.18 22.00
C PRO A 167 -15.25 -1.02 22.78
N SER A 168 -14.98 -1.90 23.75
CA SER A 168 -13.74 -1.90 24.54
C SER A 168 -12.57 -2.49 23.77
N VAL A 169 -12.81 -3.59 23.03
CA VAL A 169 -11.81 -4.20 22.15
C VAL A 169 -11.39 -3.21 21.06
N SER A 170 -12.36 -2.58 20.39
CA SER A 170 -12.10 -1.60 19.33
C SER A 170 -11.40 -0.34 19.84
N GLN A 171 -11.74 0.15 21.05
CA GLN A 171 -11.02 1.25 21.67
C GLN A 171 -9.56 0.89 21.97
N SER A 172 -9.31 -0.33 22.45
CA SER A 172 -7.95 -0.80 22.73
C SER A 172 -7.13 -0.91 21.46
N LEU A 173 -7.74 -1.39 20.37
CA LEU A 173 -7.13 -1.44 19.04
C LEU A 173 -6.80 -0.04 18.51
N SER A 174 -7.72 0.93 18.66
CA SER A 174 -7.47 2.33 18.28
C SER A 174 -6.33 2.95 19.10
N ASN A 175 -6.30 2.71 20.41
CA ASN A 175 -5.21 3.18 21.28
C ASN A 175 -3.86 2.57 20.87
N TYR A 176 -3.82 1.28 20.56
CA TYR A 176 -2.62 0.60 20.09
C TYR A 176 -2.05 1.23 18.81
N ILE A 177 -2.91 1.59 17.86
CA ILE A 177 -2.49 2.30 16.64
C ILE A 177 -1.93 3.69 16.96
N ILE A 178 -2.61 4.44 17.83
CA ILE A 178 -2.17 5.78 18.25
C ILE A 178 -0.81 5.70 18.96
N ASP A 179 -0.62 4.71 19.82
CA ASP A 179 0.63 4.50 20.55
C ASP A 179 1.76 4.08 19.60
N THR A 180 1.47 3.18 18.65
CA THR A 180 2.42 2.77 17.61
C THR A 180 2.90 3.97 16.80
N GLU A 181 1.97 4.81 16.33
CA GLU A 181 2.26 6.03 15.59
C GLU A 181 3.16 6.98 16.40
N ARG A 182 2.71 7.35 17.60
CA ARG A 182 3.40 8.33 18.45
C ARG A 182 4.82 7.88 18.78
N ASN A 183 4.98 6.62 19.15
CA ASN A 183 6.27 6.07 19.55
C ASN A 183 7.21 5.94 18.34
N SER A 184 6.70 5.58 17.16
CA SER A 184 7.52 5.55 15.93
C SER A 184 8.10 6.93 15.59
N LEU A 185 7.30 8.00 15.74
CA LEU A 185 7.76 9.37 15.55
C LEU A 185 8.82 9.76 16.57
N SER A 186 8.61 9.42 17.85
CA SER A 186 9.59 9.68 18.91
C SER A 186 10.93 8.99 18.63
N ILE A 187 10.92 7.74 18.15
CA ILE A 187 12.13 7.00 17.77
C ILE A 187 12.89 7.75 16.66
N LEU A 188 12.20 8.22 15.63
CA LEU A 188 12.82 8.92 14.49
C LEU A 188 13.32 10.32 14.88
N GLU A 189 12.57 11.04 15.71
CA GLU A 189 12.99 12.34 16.24
C GLU A 189 14.28 12.24 17.05
N ASN A 190 14.37 11.25 17.93
CA ASN A 190 15.57 10.99 18.74
C ASN A 190 16.78 10.63 17.86
N LYS A 191 16.57 10.00 16.71
CA LYS A 191 17.62 9.67 15.73
C LYS A 191 17.93 10.82 14.76
N GLY A 192 17.14 11.90 14.75
CA GLY A 192 17.24 12.94 13.73
C GLY A 192 16.89 12.44 12.32
N ASP A 193 16.12 11.36 12.21
CA ASP A 193 15.83 10.68 10.95
C ASP A 193 14.69 11.42 10.19
N PRO A 194 14.89 11.79 8.91
CA PRO A 194 13.88 12.48 8.11
C PRO A 194 12.63 11.64 7.79
N GLY A 195 12.67 10.32 8.02
CA GLY A 195 11.50 9.42 7.94
C GLY A 195 10.30 9.91 8.76
N LYS A 196 10.51 10.73 9.81
CA LYS A 196 9.43 11.34 10.58
C LYS A 196 8.48 12.21 9.75
N ASN A 197 8.90 12.66 8.56
CA ASN A 197 8.10 13.48 7.66
C ASN A 197 7.18 12.66 6.74
N VAL A 198 7.29 11.33 6.74
CA VAL A 198 6.37 10.44 6.01
C VAL A 198 5.04 10.43 6.75
N THR A 199 3.92 10.61 6.05
CA THR A 199 2.59 10.51 6.65
C THR A 199 2.13 9.06 6.65
N VAL A 200 1.54 8.60 7.76
CA VAL A 200 1.05 7.21 7.89
C VAL A 200 -0.44 7.21 8.22
N ARG A 201 -1.18 6.29 7.59
CA ARG A 201 -2.51 5.86 8.01
C ARG A 201 -2.57 4.34 8.06
N TYR A 202 -3.58 3.80 8.72
CA TYR A 202 -3.68 2.37 9.00
C TYR A 202 -4.92 1.77 8.34
N ILE A 203 -4.77 0.56 7.82
CA ILE A 203 -5.87 -0.30 7.38
C ILE A 203 -5.90 -1.49 8.34
N ILE A 204 -7.06 -1.73 8.97
CA ILE A 204 -7.17 -2.80 9.95
C ILE A 204 -7.63 -4.09 9.25
N SER A 205 -6.87 -5.17 9.41
CA SER A 205 -7.18 -6.45 8.78
C SER A 205 -7.85 -7.46 9.71
N ALA A 206 -8.74 -8.26 9.13
CA ALA A 206 -9.15 -9.56 9.66
C ALA A 206 -8.45 -10.70 8.91
N THR A 207 -8.28 -11.85 9.56
CA THR A 207 -7.58 -13.03 9.02
C THR A 207 -8.60 -13.99 8.41
N ARG A 208 -8.62 -14.12 7.07
CA ARG A 208 -9.67 -14.86 6.32
C ARG A 208 -9.65 -16.38 6.49
N THR A 209 -8.59 -16.93 7.07
CA THR A 209 -8.39 -18.38 7.30
C THR A 209 -8.89 -18.85 8.66
N MET A 210 -9.47 -17.97 9.48
CA MET A 210 -10.04 -18.31 10.78
C MET A 210 -11.48 -18.80 10.67
N SER A 211 -12.02 -19.38 11.74
CA SER A 211 -13.45 -19.71 11.81
C SER A 211 -14.33 -18.47 11.66
N ARG A 212 -15.49 -18.63 11.02
CA ARG A 212 -16.41 -17.54 10.64
C ARG A 212 -16.76 -16.59 11.78
N GLU A 213 -16.94 -17.08 13.01
CA GLU A 213 -17.22 -16.24 14.18
C GLU A 213 -16.03 -15.37 14.58
N LYS A 214 -14.79 -15.88 14.42
CA LYS A 214 -13.58 -15.10 14.68
C LYS A 214 -13.33 -14.06 13.59
N VAL A 215 -13.57 -14.41 12.33
CA VAL A 215 -13.49 -13.46 11.19
C VAL A 215 -14.49 -12.32 11.40
N PHE A 216 -15.75 -12.63 11.72
CA PHE A 216 -16.76 -11.60 11.97
C PHE A 216 -16.41 -10.73 13.19
N GLY A 217 -15.89 -11.33 14.28
CA GLY A 217 -15.41 -10.58 15.45
C GLY A 217 -14.26 -9.62 15.12
N GLN A 218 -13.29 -10.04 14.31
CA GLN A 218 -12.20 -9.18 13.84
C GLN A 218 -12.69 -8.07 12.90
N LEU A 219 -13.54 -8.39 11.92
CA LEU A 219 -14.11 -7.39 11.03
C LEU A 219 -14.91 -6.36 11.82
N ALA A 220 -15.79 -6.78 12.74
CA ALA A 220 -16.59 -5.86 13.55
C ALA A 220 -15.70 -4.92 14.39
N ALA A 221 -14.62 -5.44 14.97
CA ALA A 221 -13.66 -4.63 15.73
C ALA A 221 -12.89 -3.66 14.83
N ALA A 222 -12.51 -4.10 13.63
CA ALA A 222 -11.82 -3.28 12.64
C ALA A 222 -12.68 -2.12 12.15
N PHE A 223 -13.94 -2.37 11.79
CA PHE A 223 -14.89 -1.34 11.38
C PHE A 223 -15.19 -0.34 12.51
N ASP A 224 -15.44 -0.82 13.74
CA ASP A 224 -15.67 0.08 14.87
C ASP A 224 -14.44 0.93 15.21
N ALA A 225 -13.24 0.33 15.20
CA ALA A 225 -12.01 1.05 15.46
C ALA A 225 -11.71 2.09 14.37
N ALA A 226 -11.88 1.75 13.09
CA ALA A 226 -11.69 2.68 11.97
C ALA A 226 -12.71 3.85 11.99
N ASN A 227 -13.96 3.61 12.39
CA ASN A 227 -14.96 4.67 12.51
C ASN A 227 -14.67 5.67 13.65
N ARG A 228 -13.82 5.30 14.61
CA ARG A 228 -13.50 6.08 15.81
C ARG A 228 -12.10 6.68 15.79
N SER A 229 -11.18 6.09 15.04
CA SER A 229 -9.78 6.50 14.96
C SER A 229 -9.60 7.69 14.02
N GLY A 230 -8.66 8.59 14.36
CA GLY A 230 -8.15 9.59 13.41
C GLY A 230 -7.06 9.05 12.48
N LEU A 231 -6.54 7.84 12.73
CA LEU A 231 -5.40 7.25 12.02
C LEU A 231 -5.75 6.00 11.23
N ALA A 232 -6.69 5.18 11.71
CA ALA A 232 -7.22 4.04 10.95
C ALA A 232 -8.29 4.52 9.97
N VAL A 233 -8.07 4.27 8.68
CA VAL A 233 -8.85 4.88 7.58
C VAL A 233 -9.63 3.87 6.75
N GLY A 234 -9.43 2.58 7.01
CA GLY A 234 -10.16 1.53 6.33
C GLY A 234 -9.92 0.15 6.92
N VAL A 235 -10.48 -0.85 6.25
CA VAL A 235 -10.40 -2.26 6.64
C VAL A 235 -10.05 -3.15 5.46
N THR A 236 -9.55 -4.35 5.75
CA THR A 236 -9.24 -5.39 4.75
C THR A 236 -9.39 -6.81 5.32
N LEU A 237 -9.24 -7.81 4.45
CA LEU A 237 -9.10 -9.23 4.78
C LEU A 237 -7.74 -9.69 4.26
N LEU A 238 -6.93 -10.33 5.10
CA LEU A 238 -5.60 -10.87 4.76
C LEU A 238 -5.54 -12.38 4.95
N SER A 239 -4.35 -12.95 4.69
CA SER A 239 -4.03 -14.39 4.69
C SER A 239 -4.40 -15.09 3.37
N PRO A 240 -3.84 -16.29 3.08
CA PRO A 240 -3.91 -16.89 1.76
C PRO A 240 -5.34 -17.03 1.25
N GLU A 241 -5.61 -16.51 0.05
CA GLU A 241 -6.93 -16.58 -0.58
C GLU A 241 -7.25 -17.99 -1.08
N ASP A 242 -6.24 -18.79 -1.41
CA ASP A 242 -6.35 -20.18 -1.86
C ASP A 242 -6.61 -21.19 -0.72
N ASN A 243 -6.54 -20.74 0.54
CA ASN A 243 -6.81 -21.55 1.71
C ASN A 243 -8.25 -22.11 1.69
N TYR A 244 -8.41 -23.38 2.12
CA TYR A 244 -9.71 -24.05 2.17
C TYR A 244 -10.80 -23.24 2.90
N ILE A 245 -10.50 -22.69 4.09
CA ILE A 245 -11.48 -21.93 4.87
C ILE A 245 -11.82 -20.61 4.16
N ALA A 246 -10.84 -19.96 3.55
CA ALA A 246 -11.03 -18.70 2.83
C ALA A 246 -11.98 -18.89 1.64
N ARG A 247 -11.70 -19.88 0.79
CA ARG A 247 -12.49 -20.20 -0.41
C ARG A 247 -13.91 -20.62 -0.08
N GLU A 248 -14.07 -21.59 0.84
CA GLU A 248 -15.39 -22.09 1.22
C GLU A 248 -16.29 -21.01 1.85
N ASN A 249 -15.70 -19.98 2.44
CA ASN A 249 -16.44 -18.91 3.11
C ASN A 249 -16.37 -17.55 2.39
N TYR A 250 -15.78 -17.43 1.20
CA TYR A 250 -15.50 -16.12 0.62
C TYR A 250 -16.76 -15.27 0.46
N SER A 251 -17.79 -15.83 -0.18
CA SER A 251 -19.06 -15.10 -0.36
C SER A 251 -19.75 -14.77 0.97
N LEU A 252 -19.55 -15.59 2.00
CA LEU A 252 -20.02 -15.27 3.34
C LEU A 252 -19.23 -14.08 3.91
N GLN A 253 -17.90 -14.07 3.76
CA GLN A 253 -17.03 -12.97 4.22
C GLN A 253 -17.37 -11.65 3.52
N MET A 254 -17.67 -11.66 2.21
CA MET A 254 -18.13 -10.46 1.50
C MET A 254 -19.45 -9.93 2.07
N LYS A 255 -20.40 -10.81 2.41
CA LYS A 255 -21.65 -10.41 3.09
C LYS A 255 -21.41 -9.89 4.51
N MET A 256 -20.41 -10.41 5.23
CA MET A 256 -20.03 -9.84 6.53
C MET A 256 -19.52 -8.41 6.38
N VAL A 257 -18.67 -8.16 5.38
CA VAL A 257 -18.14 -6.83 5.04
C VAL A 257 -19.27 -5.89 4.62
N GLU A 258 -20.18 -6.34 3.74
CA GLU A 258 -21.36 -5.60 3.31
C GLU A 258 -22.21 -5.14 4.52
N PHE A 259 -22.54 -6.08 5.41
CA PHE A 259 -23.33 -5.79 6.60
C PHE A 259 -22.62 -4.77 7.49
N LEU A 260 -21.33 -4.95 7.79
CA LEU A 260 -20.61 -4.02 8.65
C LEU A 260 -20.42 -2.65 7.99
N HIS A 261 -20.27 -2.58 6.66
CA HIS A 261 -20.26 -1.31 5.95
C HIS A 261 -21.62 -0.59 6.05
N SER A 262 -22.73 -1.32 6.06
CA SER A 262 -24.06 -0.72 6.29
C SER A 262 -24.20 -0.10 7.69
N VAL A 263 -23.51 -0.67 8.70
CA VAL A 263 -23.45 -0.13 10.07
C VAL A 263 -22.46 1.04 10.14
N TYR A 264 -21.38 0.99 9.37
CA TYR A 264 -20.28 1.95 9.37
C TYR A 264 -20.01 2.54 7.97
N PRO A 265 -20.94 3.33 7.40
CA PRO A 265 -20.91 3.73 5.99
C PRO A 265 -19.79 4.71 5.61
N ARG A 266 -18.99 5.16 6.57
CA ARG A 266 -17.84 6.05 6.35
C ARG A 266 -16.50 5.30 6.35
N VAL A 267 -16.49 4.02 6.72
CA VAL A 267 -15.27 3.22 6.77
C VAL A 267 -14.96 2.72 5.37
N ASN A 268 -13.77 3.05 4.88
CA ASN A 268 -13.33 2.62 3.55
C ASN A 268 -12.88 1.15 3.57
N ILE A 269 -12.94 0.52 2.40
CA ILE A 269 -12.68 -0.92 2.23
C ILE A 269 -11.67 -1.10 1.10
N ALA A 270 -10.57 -1.79 1.39
CA ALA A 270 -9.58 -2.25 0.41
C ALA A 270 -9.42 -3.76 0.58
N LEU A 271 -9.81 -4.58 -0.40
CA LEU A 271 -9.81 -6.05 -0.25
C LEU A 271 -8.76 -6.69 -1.14
N HIS A 272 -7.98 -7.64 -0.62
CA HIS A 272 -7.27 -8.59 -1.50
C HIS A 272 -8.33 -9.50 -2.13
N ALA A 273 -8.37 -9.51 -3.46
CA ALA A 273 -9.30 -10.33 -4.20
C ALA A 273 -8.68 -10.73 -5.54
N GLY A 274 -8.86 -12.00 -5.90
CA GLY A 274 -8.32 -12.54 -7.14
C GLY A 274 -6.80 -12.68 -7.13
N GLU A 275 -6.19 -12.83 -5.96
CA GLU A 275 -4.78 -13.23 -5.79
C GLU A 275 -4.65 -14.75 -6.03
N LEU A 276 -5.11 -15.20 -7.20
CA LEU A 276 -5.31 -16.59 -7.55
C LEU A 276 -4.87 -16.85 -9.00
N THR A 277 -4.57 -18.10 -9.31
CA THR A 277 -4.21 -18.54 -10.68
C THR A 277 -4.73 -19.93 -10.99
N LEU A 278 -4.81 -20.25 -12.29
CA LEU A 278 -5.05 -21.62 -12.73
C LEU A 278 -3.94 -22.55 -12.25
N GLY A 279 -4.31 -23.61 -11.55
CA GLY A 279 -3.36 -24.58 -10.97
C GLY A 279 -3.17 -24.42 -9.47
N LEU A 280 -3.30 -23.20 -8.94
CA LEU A 280 -3.33 -22.94 -7.50
C LEU A 280 -4.68 -23.34 -6.89
N VAL A 281 -5.77 -23.01 -7.58
CA VAL A 281 -7.14 -23.35 -7.16
C VAL A 281 -7.94 -24.02 -8.29
N PRO A 282 -9.02 -24.76 -7.97
CA PRO A 282 -10.01 -25.20 -8.94
C PRO A 282 -10.60 -24.05 -9.74
N THR A 283 -11.02 -24.33 -10.98
CA THR A 283 -11.55 -23.32 -11.90
C THR A 283 -12.86 -22.68 -11.45
N THR A 284 -13.54 -23.21 -10.44
CA THR A 284 -14.73 -22.62 -9.82
C THR A 284 -14.39 -21.44 -8.93
N ASP A 285 -13.22 -21.46 -8.29
CA ASP A 285 -12.74 -20.41 -7.41
C ASP A 285 -12.22 -19.19 -8.19
N LEU A 286 -11.89 -19.34 -9.48
CA LEU A 286 -11.39 -18.22 -10.31
C LEU A 286 -12.49 -17.33 -10.92
N ARG A 287 -13.76 -17.47 -10.48
CA ARG A 287 -14.91 -16.99 -11.26
C ARG A 287 -15.71 -15.86 -10.64
N PHE A 288 -15.38 -15.42 -9.43
CA PHE A 288 -16.24 -14.52 -8.68
C PHE A 288 -15.56 -13.61 -7.62
N HIS A 289 -14.31 -13.88 -7.21
CA HIS A 289 -13.70 -13.20 -6.06
C HIS A 289 -13.63 -11.67 -6.23
N ILE A 290 -13.08 -11.18 -7.33
CA ILE A 290 -12.97 -9.74 -7.60
C ILE A 290 -14.36 -9.14 -7.76
N LYS A 291 -15.26 -9.84 -8.48
CA LYS A 291 -16.64 -9.38 -8.64
C LYS A 291 -17.34 -9.20 -7.30
N GLU A 292 -17.30 -10.20 -6.42
CA GLU A 292 -17.97 -10.13 -5.12
C GLU A 292 -17.32 -9.10 -4.20
N ALA A 293 -16.00 -8.93 -4.25
CA ALA A 293 -15.31 -7.85 -3.52
C ALA A 293 -15.79 -6.45 -3.95
N VAL A 294 -16.00 -6.24 -5.26
CA VAL A 294 -16.53 -4.97 -5.81
C VAL A 294 -18.01 -4.80 -5.48
N GLU A 295 -18.85 -5.77 -5.83
CA GLU A 295 -20.33 -5.63 -5.82
C GLU A 295 -20.93 -5.84 -4.41
N ILE A 296 -20.42 -6.80 -3.64
CA ILE A 296 -20.96 -7.17 -2.32
C ILE A 296 -20.10 -6.53 -1.22
N GLY A 297 -18.79 -6.76 -1.28
CA GLY A 297 -17.83 -6.19 -0.33
C GLY A 297 -17.70 -4.67 -0.43
N GLN A 298 -18.24 -4.05 -1.49
CA GLN A 298 -18.22 -2.60 -1.71
C GLN A 298 -16.81 -2.01 -1.63
N ALA A 299 -15.82 -2.77 -2.11
CA ALA A 299 -14.43 -2.35 -2.06
C ALA A 299 -14.20 -1.08 -2.89
N SER A 300 -13.47 -0.14 -2.30
CA SER A 300 -12.97 1.06 -2.99
C SER A 300 -11.62 0.81 -3.66
N ARG A 301 -10.90 -0.24 -3.23
CA ARG A 301 -9.67 -0.73 -3.85
C ARG A 301 -9.61 -2.26 -3.82
N ILE A 302 -9.07 -2.84 -4.87
CA ILE A 302 -8.78 -4.27 -4.97
C ILE A 302 -7.26 -4.45 -4.97
N GLY A 303 -6.77 -5.30 -4.06
CA GLY A 303 -5.38 -5.75 -4.03
C GLY A 303 -5.16 -6.92 -4.98
N HIS A 304 -4.04 -6.91 -5.71
CA HIS A 304 -3.61 -7.93 -6.68
C HIS A 304 -4.49 -8.01 -7.94
N GLY A 305 -5.71 -8.56 -7.84
CA GLY A 305 -6.63 -8.74 -8.97
C GLY A 305 -6.07 -9.56 -10.14
N VAL A 306 -5.27 -10.57 -9.83
CA VAL A 306 -4.53 -11.36 -10.82
C VAL A 306 -5.46 -12.21 -11.71
N ASP A 307 -6.53 -12.76 -11.13
CA ASP A 307 -7.43 -13.68 -11.83
C ASP A 307 -8.55 -13.02 -12.64
N ILE A 308 -8.56 -11.69 -12.82
CA ILE A 308 -9.69 -10.94 -13.43
C ILE A 308 -10.18 -11.48 -14.77
N MET A 309 -9.30 -12.05 -15.59
CA MET A 309 -9.68 -12.60 -16.89
C MET A 309 -10.38 -13.96 -16.80
N TRP A 310 -10.44 -14.58 -15.62
CA TRP A 310 -11.16 -15.80 -15.33
C TRP A 310 -12.58 -15.54 -14.80
N GLU A 311 -12.88 -14.36 -14.26
CA GLU A 311 -14.21 -13.98 -13.79
C GLU A 311 -15.31 -14.23 -14.84
N HIS A 312 -16.49 -14.71 -14.41
CA HIS A 312 -17.59 -15.04 -15.33
C HIS A 312 -17.99 -13.86 -16.23
N ASN A 313 -17.96 -12.64 -15.69
CA ASN A 313 -18.31 -11.40 -16.38
C ASN A 313 -17.19 -10.36 -16.26
N SER A 314 -15.93 -10.77 -16.48
CA SER A 314 -14.74 -9.93 -16.32
C SER A 314 -14.86 -8.54 -16.97
N ASP A 315 -15.39 -8.45 -18.19
CA ASP A 315 -15.62 -7.17 -18.88
C ASP A 315 -16.56 -6.23 -18.10
N GLN A 316 -17.65 -6.76 -17.53
CA GLN A 316 -18.58 -5.97 -16.72
C GLN A 316 -17.93 -5.49 -15.43
N VAL A 317 -17.14 -6.35 -14.77
CA VAL A 317 -16.42 -6.01 -13.53
C VAL A 317 -15.41 -4.89 -13.82
N LEU A 318 -14.64 -5.00 -14.90
CA LEU A 318 -13.68 -3.97 -15.33
C LEU A 318 -14.37 -2.64 -15.66
N GLU A 319 -15.50 -2.66 -16.35
CA GLU A 319 -16.31 -1.46 -16.63
C GLU A 319 -16.84 -0.83 -15.35
N GLU A 320 -17.28 -1.64 -14.40
CA GLU A 320 -17.76 -1.17 -13.10
C GLU A 320 -16.64 -0.54 -12.28
N MET A 321 -15.47 -1.18 -12.18
CA MET A 321 -14.31 -0.63 -11.49
C MET A 321 -13.88 0.71 -12.09
N ALA A 322 -13.83 0.81 -13.42
CA ALA A 322 -13.50 2.04 -14.12
C ALA A 322 -14.54 3.15 -13.87
N ARG A 323 -15.84 2.82 -13.99
CA ARG A 323 -16.94 3.77 -13.84
C ARG A 323 -17.08 4.28 -12.41
N ASN A 324 -16.97 3.40 -11.42
CA ASN A 324 -17.13 3.74 -10.00
C ASN A 324 -15.83 4.23 -9.36
N GLY A 325 -14.70 4.13 -10.06
CA GLY A 325 -13.40 4.51 -9.55
C GLY A 325 -12.94 3.62 -8.39
N VAL A 326 -13.13 2.30 -8.54
CA VAL A 326 -12.51 1.27 -7.70
C VAL A 326 -11.12 1.04 -8.26
N ALA A 327 -10.09 1.39 -7.49
CA ALA A 327 -8.72 1.24 -7.95
C ALA A 327 -8.24 -0.22 -7.85
N ILE A 328 -7.35 -0.61 -8.76
CA ILE A 328 -6.56 -1.83 -8.65
C ILE A 328 -5.16 -1.49 -8.13
N GLU A 329 -4.70 -2.22 -7.12
CA GLU A 329 -3.35 -2.15 -6.56
C GLU A 329 -2.52 -3.26 -7.20
N ILE A 330 -1.45 -2.90 -7.89
CA ILE A 330 -0.60 -3.78 -8.69
C ILE A 330 0.78 -3.90 -8.03
N MET A 331 1.19 -5.15 -7.74
CA MET A 331 2.43 -5.46 -7.02
C MET A 331 3.22 -6.55 -7.78
N PRO A 332 3.93 -6.18 -8.88
CA PRO A 332 4.52 -7.15 -9.80
C PRO A 332 5.49 -8.16 -9.17
N VAL A 333 6.30 -7.75 -8.18
CA VAL A 333 7.23 -8.67 -7.52
C VAL A 333 6.48 -9.74 -6.71
N SER A 334 5.47 -9.34 -5.94
CA SER A 334 4.61 -10.26 -5.18
C SER A 334 3.95 -11.26 -6.12
N ASN A 335 3.30 -10.79 -7.18
CA ASN A 335 2.61 -11.66 -8.13
C ASN A 335 3.57 -12.61 -8.87
N LYS A 336 4.79 -12.18 -9.18
CA LYS A 336 5.81 -13.06 -9.76
C LYS A 336 6.24 -14.15 -8.77
N ILE A 337 6.57 -13.78 -7.54
CA ILE A 337 7.15 -14.71 -6.57
C ILE A 337 6.10 -15.70 -6.04
N ILE A 338 4.92 -15.22 -5.66
CA ILE A 338 3.89 -16.01 -4.98
C ILE A 338 3.03 -16.78 -6.00
N LEU A 339 2.72 -16.16 -7.15
CA LEU A 339 1.78 -16.71 -8.13
C LEU A 339 2.43 -17.17 -9.44
N GLY A 340 3.72 -16.87 -9.66
CA GLY A 340 4.40 -17.16 -10.91
C GLY A 340 3.95 -16.27 -12.09
N VAL A 341 3.26 -15.16 -11.83
CA VAL A 341 2.65 -14.31 -12.87
C VAL A 341 3.50 -13.05 -13.10
N THR A 342 3.98 -12.86 -14.33
CA THR A 342 4.84 -11.74 -14.71
C THR A 342 4.75 -11.44 -16.21
N GLY A 343 5.29 -10.31 -16.67
CA GLY A 343 5.32 -9.97 -18.10
C GLY A 343 3.95 -9.96 -18.77
N GLU A 344 3.82 -10.69 -19.88
CA GLU A 344 2.59 -10.74 -20.69
C GLU A 344 1.43 -11.50 -20.00
N ASP A 345 1.71 -12.41 -19.08
CA ASP A 345 0.70 -13.17 -18.35
C ASP A 345 0.02 -12.34 -17.25
N HIS A 346 0.64 -11.24 -16.84
CA HIS A 346 0.13 -10.39 -15.77
C HIS A 346 -0.98 -9.45 -16.28
N PRO A 347 -2.12 -9.28 -15.57
CA PRO A 347 -3.32 -8.61 -16.10
C PRO A 347 -3.24 -7.07 -16.11
N PHE A 348 -2.12 -6.48 -15.67
CA PHE A 348 -1.90 -5.04 -15.70
C PHE A 348 -2.32 -4.36 -17.04
N PRO A 349 -1.95 -4.88 -18.23
CA PRO A 349 -2.37 -4.27 -19.49
C PRO A 349 -3.88 -4.26 -19.71
N VAL A 350 -4.61 -5.25 -19.16
CA VAL A 350 -6.08 -5.32 -19.23
C VAL A 350 -6.68 -4.15 -18.45
N TYR A 351 -6.30 -4.01 -17.17
CA TYR A 351 -6.75 -2.91 -16.32
C TYR A 351 -6.44 -1.55 -16.93
N PHE A 352 -5.21 -1.37 -17.43
CA PHE A 352 -4.76 -0.13 -18.06
C PHE A 352 -5.60 0.21 -19.30
N LYS A 353 -5.80 -0.74 -20.20
CA LYS A 353 -6.57 -0.55 -21.43
C LYS A 353 -8.05 -0.27 -21.17
N ARG A 354 -8.63 -0.82 -20.10
CA ARG A 354 -10.03 -0.60 -19.69
C ARG A 354 -10.23 0.65 -18.85
N GLY A 355 -9.18 1.41 -18.58
CA GLY A 355 -9.27 2.67 -17.84
C GLY A 355 -9.54 2.49 -16.35
N VAL A 356 -9.32 1.30 -15.80
CA VAL A 356 -9.39 1.08 -14.35
C VAL A 356 -8.29 1.90 -13.68
N PRO A 357 -8.57 2.62 -12.58
CA PRO A 357 -7.53 3.38 -11.89
C PRO A 357 -6.47 2.44 -11.30
N ILE A 358 -5.21 2.64 -11.67
CA ILE A 358 -4.10 1.81 -11.21
C ILE A 358 -3.28 2.53 -10.15
N VAL A 359 -2.91 1.79 -9.11
CA VAL A 359 -1.90 2.16 -8.12
C VAL A 359 -0.83 1.09 -8.11
N LEU A 360 0.44 1.47 -8.04
CA LEU A 360 1.56 0.55 -7.82
C LEU A 360 1.88 0.53 -6.33
N ALA A 361 2.14 -0.65 -5.77
CA ALA A 361 2.41 -0.82 -4.34
C ALA A 361 3.43 -1.94 -4.08
N SER A 362 4.01 -1.97 -2.88
CA SER A 362 5.15 -2.86 -2.57
C SER A 362 4.79 -4.16 -1.86
N ASP A 363 3.59 -4.26 -1.29
CA ASP A 363 3.11 -5.45 -0.57
C ASP A 363 3.97 -5.75 0.68
N ASP A 364 4.61 -6.92 0.74
CA ASP A 364 5.53 -7.35 1.80
C ASP A 364 7.00 -7.15 1.40
N ALA A 365 7.38 -5.89 1.15
CA ALA A 365 8.68 -5.50 0.59
C ALA A 365 9.91 -6.16 1.26
N GLY A 366 9.87 -6.34 2.59
CA GLY A 366 10.94 -6.91 3.38
C GLY A 366 11.11 -8.41 3.16
N VAL A 367 10.00 -9.15 3.21
CA VAL A 367 9.94 -10.59 2.91
C VAL A 367 10.28 -10.82 1.44
N LEU A 368 9.68 -10.06 0.52
CA LEU A 368 9.87 -10.19 -0.92
C LEU A 368 11.22 -9.66 -1.43
N ARG A 369 12.07 -9.11 -0.56
CA ARG A 369 13.39 -8.54 -0.91
C ARG A 369 13.32 -7.47 -2.01
N THR A 370 12.31 -6.61 -1.94
CA THR A 370 12.03 -5.59 -2.95
C THR A 370 11.74 -4.23 -2.33
N ASP A 371 11.56 -3.22 -3.17
CA ASP A 371 11.08 -1.91 -2.77
C ASP A 371 10.02 -1.37 -3.74
N LEU A 372 9.42 -0.21 -3.44
CA LEU A 372 8.39 0.36 -4.31
C LEU A 372 8.98 0.80 -5.65
N SER A 373 10.21 1.31 -5.63
CA SER A 373 10.92 1.75 -6.84
C SER A 373 11.09 0.61 -7.86
N GLU A 374 11.33 -0.61 -7.39
CA GLU A 374 11.43 -1.80 -8.24
C GLU A 374 10.13 -2.12 -8.98
N GLN A 375 8.97 -1.91 -8.35
CA GLN A 375 7.68 -2.11 -9.01
C GLN A 375 7.54 -1.21 -10.23
N PHE A 376 8.00 0.05 -10.14
CA PHE A 376 8.02 0.98 -11.25
C PHE A 376 9.01 0.56 -12.35
N VAL A 377 10.18 0.06 -11.97
CA VAL A 377 11.19 -0.47 -12.90
C VAL A 377 10.61 -1.63 -13.71
N ILE A 378 9.93 -2.58 -13.07
CA ILE A 378 9.31 -3.73 -13.73
C ILE A 378 8.22 -3.27 -14.70
N ILE A 379 7.28 -2.41 -14.26
CA ILE A 379 6.24 -1.89 -15.15
C ILE A 379 6.84 -1.16 -16.35
N ALA A 380 7.92 -0.40 -16.17
CA ALA A 380 8.57 0.31 -17.27
C ALA A 380 9.34 -0.61 -18.23
N SER A 381 9.86 -1.72 -17.74
CA SER A 381 10.66 -2.67 -18.51
C SER A 381 9.75 -3.60 -19.31
N ASP A 382 8.73 -4.16 -18.65
CA ASP A 382 7.85 -5.18 -19.23
C ASP A 382 6.79 -4.58 -20.16
N TYR A 383 6.40 -3.31 -19.94
CA TYR A 383 5.32 -2.66 -20.70
C TYR A 383 5.81 -1.37 -21.38
N PRO A 384 6.49 -1.47 -22.55
CA PRO A 384 7.07 -0.33 -23.25
C PRO A 384 6.05 0.72 -23.72
N GLN A 385 4.76 0.36 -23.79
CA GLN A 385 3.66 1.28 -24.10
C GLN A 385 3.36 2.29 -22.98
N ILE A 386 3.75 2.00 -21.73
CA ILE A 386 3.51 2.88 -20.58
C ILE A 386 4.55 3.99 -20.58
N ASN A 387 4.15 5.25 -20.71
CA ASN A 387 5.07 6.38 -20.77
C ASN A 387 5.14 7.15 -19.44
N TYR A 388 5.99 8.18 -19.37
CA TYR A 388 6.19 8.97 -18.15
C TYR A 388 4.90 9.62 -17.61
N GLN A 389 3.98 10.05 -18.49
CA GLN A 389 2.71 10.64 -18.05
C GLN A 389 1.82 9.59 -17.38
N ASP A 390 1.89 8.33 -17.81
CA ASP A 390 1.18 7.22 -17.17
C ASP A 390 1.75 6.96 -15.76
N PHE A 391 3.08 6.92 -15.62
CA PHE A 391 3.72 6.83 -14.30
C PHE A 391 3.34 7.99 -13.38
N LYS A 392 3.32 9.23 -13.90
CA LYS A 392 2.85 10.39 -13.16
C LYS A 392 1.39 10.24 -12.74
N LYS A 393 0.55 9.60 -13.56
CA LYS A 393 -0.84 9.27 -13.22
C LYS A 393 -0.91 8.22 -12.11
N PHE A 394 -0.09 7.17 -12.14
CA PHE A 394 -0.04 6.16 -11.07
C PHE A 394 0.39 6.77 -9.73
N VAL A 395 1.41 7.64 -9.76
CA VAL A 395 1.85 8.42 -8.60
C VAL A 395 0.74 9.30 -8.04
N ARG A 396 -0.02 10.00 -8.89
CA ARG A 396 -1.17 10.80 -8.43
C ARG A 396 -2.31 9.93 -7.90
N ASN A 397 -2.56 8.78 -8.53
CA ASN A 397 -3.57 7.81 -8.10
C ASN A 397 -3.29 7.30 -6.68
N SER A 398 -2.02 7.10 -6.32
CA SER A 398 -1.65 6.66 -4.95
C SER A 398 -2.16 7.60 -3.85
N ILE A 399 -2.38 8.88 -4.14
CA ILE A 399 -2.97 9.85 -3.20
C ILE A 399 -4.46 10.05 -3.46
N GLU A 400 -4.90 10.11 -4.72
CA GLU A 400 -6.33 10.30 -5.05
C GLU A 400 -7.19 9.14 -4.55
N TYR A 401 -6.72 7.89 -4.69
CA TYR A 401 -7.41 6.67 -4.26
C TYR A 401 -6.99 6.19 -2.86
N SER A 402 -6.08 6.92 -2.20
CA SER A 402 -5.86 6.78 -0.75
C SER A 402 -7.14 7.06 0.04
N PHE A 403 -7.16 6.62 1.29
CA PHE A 403 -8.19 6.91 2.27
C PHE A 403 -7.84 8.12 3.16
N LEU A 404 -6.91 8.98 2.72
CA LEU A 404 -6.70 10.30 3.34
C LEU A 404 -8.02 11.10 3.39
N GLN A 405 -8.22 11.81 4.50
CA GLN A 405 -9.46 12.53 4.75
C GLN A 405 -9.59 13.83 3.94
N GLY A 406 -10.83 14.17 3.61
CA GLY A 406 -11.21 15.40 2.94
C GLY A 406 -11.17 15.34 1.41
N ARG A 407 -11.45 16.48 0.79
CA ARG A 407 -11.63 16.62 -0.67
C ARG A 407 -10.30 16.74 -1.42
N SER A 408 -10.29 16.30 -2.68
CA SER A 408 -9.16 16.47 -3.60
C SER A 408 -8.93 17.93 -4.02
N ILE A 409 -7.70 18.27 -4.42
CA ILE A 409 -7.41 19.53 -5.15
C ILE A 409 -7.87 19.46 -6.62
N TRP A 410 -8.19 18.26 -7.12
CA TRP A 410 -8.65 18.03 -8.48
C TRP A 410 -10.17 18.12 -8.56
N SER A 411 -10.69 18.66 -9.67
CA SER A 411 -12.13 18.84 -9.83
C SER A 411 -12.91 17.55 -10.07
N SER A 412 -12.23 16.49 -10.51
CA SER A 412 -12.82 15.18 -10.79
C SER A 412 -11.83 14.07 -10.42
N LYS A 413 -12.31 13.02 -9.75
CA LYS A 413 -11.49 11.90 -9.27
C LYS A 413 -10.82 11.20 -10.46
N GLY A 414 -9.50 11.03 -10.39
CA GLY A 414 -8.71 10.39 -11.45
C GLY A 414 -8.45 11.23 -12.72
N ASP A 415 -8.97 12.46 -12.78
CA ASP A 415 -8.66 13.45 -13.82
C ASP A 415 -7.86 14.63 -13.23
N TYR A 416 -6.57 14.64 -13.57
CA TYR A 416 -5.59 15.59 -13.06
C TYR A 416 -5.37 16.79 -13.99
N SER A 417 -6.29 17.04 -14.93
CA SER A 417 -6.20 18.14 -15.89
C SER A 417 -6.70 19.47 -15.32
N LYS A 418 -7.55 19.44 -14.30
CA LYS A 418 -8.24 20.61 -13.75
C LYS A 418 -8.26 20.59 -12.23
N LEU A 419 -7.83 21.72 -11.65
CA LEU A 419 -7.97 21.97 -10.22
C LEU A 419 -9.40 22.40 -9.88
N THR A 420 -9.76 22.29 -8.60
CA THR A 420 -11.01 22.90 -8.12
C THR A 420 -10.97 24.43 -8.27
N PRO A 421 -12.12 25.11 -8.40
CA PRO A 421 -12.17 26.56 -8.64
C PRO A 421 -11.40 27.41 -7.63
N GLU A 422 -11.33 26.96 -6.37
CA GLU A 422 -10.64 27.65 -5.30
C GLU A 422 -9.10 27.66 -5.48
N CYS A 423 -8.56 26.60 -6.10
CA CYS A 423 -7.14 26.43 -6.37
C CYS A 423 -6.73 26.73 -7.82
N ALA A 424 -7.69 26.96 -8.73
CA ALA A 424 -7.44 27.10 -10.17
C ALA A 424 -6.47 28.23 -10.58
N SER A 425 -6.33 29.28 -9.76
CA SER A 425 -5.39 30.39 -10.02
C SER A 425 -4.00 30.19 -9.41
N CYS A 426 -3.76 29.07 -8.73
CA CYS A 426 -2.48 28.77 -8.09
C CYS A 426 -1.81 27.59 -8.79
N ARG A 427 -0.48 27.64 -8.88
CA ARG A 427 0.30 26.48 -9.34
C ARG A 427 0.41 25.47 -8.19
N PRO A 428 -0.03 24.20 -8.35
CA PRO A 428 0.15 23.17 -7.34
C PRO A 428 1.60 23.04 -6.87
N GLY A 429 1.79 22.86 -5.57
CA GLY A 429 3.11 22.82 -4.94
C GLY A 429 3.83 24.16 -4.80
N SER A 430 3.21 25.28 -5.21
CA SER A 430 3.80 26.61 -5.01
C SER A 430 3.62 27.10 -3.57
N LYS A 431 4.56 27.93 -3.11
CA LYS A 431 4.47 28.63 -1.81
C LYS A 431 3.45 29.78 -1.83
N GLN A 432 3.19 30.36 -3.00
CA GLN A 432 2.24 31.45 -3.18
C GLN A 432 0.84 30.89 -3.42
N ILE A 433 0.05 30.82 -2.34
CA ILE A 433 -1.29 30.24 -2.33
C ILE A 433 -2.30 31.32 -1.95
N ASN A 434 -3.38 31.43 -2.71
CA ASN A 434 -4.50 32.32 -2.38
C ASN A 434 -5.26 31.81 -1.14
N ALA A 435 -6.03 32.69 -0.48
CA ALA A 435 -6.73 32.34 0.77
C ALA A 435 -7.76 31.21 0.61
N LYS A 436 -8.44 31.11 -0.55
CA LYS A 436 -9.46 30.09 -0.80
C LYS A 436 -8.84 28.70 -0.94
N CYS A 437 -7.76 28.60 -1.71
CA CYS A 437 -7.04 27.34 -1.85
C CYS A 437 -6.40 26.92 -0.52
N ARG A 438 -5.81 27.87 0.23
CA ARG A 438 -5.26 27.58 1.57
C ARG A 438 -6.30 26.97 2.51
N ALA A 439 -7.54 27.48 2.52
CA ALA A 439 -8.60 26.91 3.34
C ALA A 439 -8.94 25.44 3.01
N ILE A 440 -8.80 25.02 1.75
CA ILE A 440 -8.95 23.60 1.37
C ILE A 440 -7.77 22.78 1.89
N LEU A 441 -6.55 23.26 1.68
CA LEU A 441 -5.35 22.55 2.11
C LEU A 441 -5.30 22.37 3.64
N ASP A 442 -5.74 23.38 4.39
CA ASP A 442 -5.76 23.34 5.86
C ASP A 442 -6.88 22.42 6.42
N SER A 443 -7.89 22.08 5.62
CA SER A 443 -9.05 21.26 6.04
C SER A 443 -9.10 19.86 5.43
N SER A 444 -8.14 19.51 4.58
CA SER A 444 -8.06 18.20 3.95
C SER A 444 -6.63 17.69 3.85
N ASP A 445 -6.36 16.59 4.57
CA ASP A 445 -5.11 15.84 4.47
C ASP A 445 -4.82 15.42 3.04
N LYS A 446 -5.86 14.95 2.31
CA LYS A 446 -5.75 14.58 0.89
C LYS A 446 -5.29 15.77 0.04
N ALA A 447 -5.95 16.92 0.16
CA ALA A 447 -5.59 18.10 -0.61
C ALA A 447 -4.16 18.58 -0.32
N ALA A 448 -3.77 18.61 0.96
CA ALA A 448 -2.43 19.00 1.38
C ALA A 448 -1.36 18.07 0.79
N MET A 449 -1.59 16.75 0.85
CA MET A 449 -0.66 15.76 0.30
C MET A 449 -0.54 15.86 -1.23
N GLN A 450 -1.65 16.05 -1.94
CA GLN A 450 -1.64 16.26 -3.39
C GLN A 450 -0.90 17.55 -3.78
N TRP A 451 -1.11 18.62 -3.02
CA TRP A 451 -0.41 19.88 -3.25
C TRP A 451 1.10 19.72 -3.11
N LYS A 452 1.54 19.02 -2.04
CA LYS A 452 2.95 18.70 -1.84
C LYS A 452 3.51 17.84 -2.98
N LEU A 453 2.81 16.77 -3.35
CA LEU A 453 3.22 15.84 -4.41
C LEU A 453 3.45 16.54 -5.75
N GLU A 454 2.57 17.45 -6.16
CA GLU A 454 2.77 18.21 -7.41
C GLU A 454 4.01 19.11 -7.36
N GLY A 455 4.33 19.65 -6.18
CA GLY A 455 5.56 20.41 -5.96
C GLY A 455 6.80 19.55 -6.11
N ASP A 456 6.79 18.37 -5.50
CA ASP A 456 7.89 17.41 -5.56
C ASP A 456 8.10 16.90 -7.00
N LEU A 457 7.01 16.56 -7.71
CA LEU A 457 7.06 16.17 -9.12
C LEU A 457 7.63 17.27 -10.01
N ALA A 458 7.22 18.52 -9.80
CA ALA A 458 7.76 19.65 -10.56
C ALA A 458 9.26 19.87 -10.29
N ALA A 459 9.71 19.67 -9.05
CA ALA A 459 11.13 19.77 -8.69
C ALA A 459 11.96 18.65 -9.34
N PHE A 460 11.45 17.41 -9.29
CA PHE A 460 12.04 16.26 -9.97
C PHE A 460 12.13 16.50 -11.48
N GLU A 461 11.03 16.91 -12.11
CA GLU A 461 10.97 17.19 -13.54
C GLU A 461 11.97 18.27 -13.96
N LYS A 462 12.22 19.32 -13.15
CA LYS A 462 13.24 20.33 -13.45
C LYS A 462 14.66 19.75 -13.51
N VAL A 463 14.96 18.69 -12.74
CA VAL A 463 16.26 18.02 -12.77
C VAL A 463 16.41 17.17 -14.03
N TYR A 464 15.37 16.40 -14.39
CA TYR A 464 15.42 15.44 -15.50
C TYR A 464 15.02 16.04 -16.87
N ALA A 465 14.33 17.17 -16.89
CA ALA A 465 13.98 17.91 -18.11
C ALA A 465 15.15 18.76 -18.64
N LYS A 466 16.24 18.97 -17.88
CA LYS A 466 17.41 19.75 -18.31
C LYS A 466 18.18 19.20 -19.53
N GLY A 467 17.70 18.14 -20.18
CA GLY A 467 18.03 17.79 -21.57
C GLY A 467 17.24 18.56 -22.66
N LYS A 468 16.23 19.37 -22.29
CA LYS A 468 15.48 20.28 -23.14
C LYS A 468 15.22 21.59 -22.38
N GLN A 469 15.79 22.68 -22.88
CA GLN A 469 15.76 24.03 -22.34
C GLN A 469 14.46 24.40 -21.60
N ASP A 470 14.63 24.86 -20.35
CA ASP A 470 13.61 25.48 -19.52
C ASP A 470 12.98 26.68 -20.26
N LEU A 471 11.67 26.58 -20.56
CA LEU A 471 10.81 27.76 -20.71
C LEU A 471 10.40 28.17 -19.29
N GLU A 472 11.26 28.95 -18.61
CA GLU A 472 10.81 29.73 -17.47
C GLU A 472 9.78 30.76 -17.96
N CYS A 473 8.65 30.87 -17.23
CA CYS A 473 7.59 31.82 -17.53
C CYS A 473 8.16 33.24 -17.67
N ASN A 474 8.23 33.76 -18.90
CA ASN A 474 8.35 35.18 -19.13
C ASN A 474 7.20 35.88 -18.39
N SER A 475 7.57 36.81 -17.54
CA SER A 475 6.70 37.87 -17.07
C SER A 475 5.97 38.46 -18.28
N LEU A 476 4.64 38.46 -18.24
CA LEU A 476 3.82 39.28 -19.13
C LEU A 476 4.17 40.76 -18.89
N SER A 477 5.22 41.24 -19.56
CA SER A 477 5.40 42.67 -19.80
C SER A 477 4.48 43.05 -20.96
N LEU A 478 3.45 43.81 -20.65
CA LEU A 478 2.66 44.55 -21.63
C LEU A 478 3.61 45.40 -22.49
N SER A 479 3.90 44.96 -23.71
CA SER A 479 4.56 45.80 -24.71
C SER A 479 3.49 46.64 -25.41
N TYR A 480 3.47 47.95 -25.13
CA TYR A 480 2.75 48.92 -25.94
C TYR A 480 3.29 48.92 -27.38
N PRO A 481 2.44 49.14 -28.41
CA PRO A 481 2.90 49.21 -29.79
C PRO A 481 3.84 50.42 -29.99
N ARG A 482 5.00 50.16 -30.58
CA ARG A 482 5.94 51.19 -31.06
C ARG A 482 5.29 52.04 -32.15
N ALA A 483 5.50 53.35 -32.06
CA ALA A 483 5.19 54.31 -33.12
C ALA A 483 5.99 53.99 -34.40
N PRO A 484 5.46 54.30 -35.59
CA PRO A 484 6.14 54.02 -36.86
C PRO A 484 7.34 54.95 -37.07
N GLU A 485 8.50 54.37 -37.42
CA GLU A 485 9.71 55.09 -37.83
C GLU A 485 9.62 55.60 -39.28
N PRO A 486 10.27 56.73 -39.61
CA PRO A 486 10.19 57.38 -40.93
C PRO A 486 11.07 56.69 -42.00
N PRO A 487 10.82 56.94 -43.31
CA PRO A 487 11.46 56.19 -44.38
C PRO A 487 12.90 56.65 -44.61
N HIS A 488 13.85 55.71 -44.62
CA HIS A 488 15.24 55.98 -45.00
C HIS A 488 15.55 55.52 -46.43
N ILE A 489 15.83 56.56 -47.21
CA ILE A 489 16.53 56.73 -48.49
C ILE A 489 17.54 55.62 -48.85
N LEU A 490 17.40 55.11 -50.09
CA LEU A 490 18.35 54.25 -50.80
C LEU A 490 19.64 55.01 -51.14
N ILE A 491 20.80 54.41 -50.84
CA ILE A 491 22.07 54.71 -51.51
C ILE A 491 22.76 53.38 -51.89
N ILE A 492 22.87 53.16 -53.20
CA ILE A 492 23.79 52.26 -53.94
C ILE A 492 24.70 53.23 -54.75
N PRO A 493 25.96 53.01 -55.21
CA PRO A 493 26.80 51.80 -55.46
C PRO A 493 28.24 51.95 -54.86
N ALA A 494 29.27 51.12 -55.09
CA ALA A 494 29.65 50.24 -56.21
C ALA A 494 30.45 49.02 -55.76
#